data_AF-A0A945M9Y2-F1
#
_entry.id   AF-A0A945M9Y2-F1
#
_cell.length_a   1.000
_cell.length_b   1.000
_cell.length_c   1.000
_cell.angle_alpha   90.00
_cell.angle_beta   90.00
_cell.angle_gamma   90.00
#
_symmetry.space_group_name_H-M   'P 1'
#
loop_
_entity.id
_entity.type
_entity.pdbx_description
1 polymer ?
#
loop_
_entity_poly.entity_id
_entity_poly.type
_entity_poly.pdbx_seq_one_letter_code
_entity_poly.pdbx_strand_id
1 'polypeptide(L)'
;MNGDTFDVTPWEKTDLFLALIEGNCQQNPEIQIVAIVHGLVQSLLPNRLKAPSEVKQVDLGEGRKVTHYVETLRRIQKALKDQGHYSGGIDGDYGPGTRAAMAAFQTKAGLDPTGLPDQLTLLRLLHPSGPGGG
;
A
#
# COMPACT_ATOMS: atom_id res chain seq x y z
N MET A 1 -8.77 13.45 -14.30
CA MET A 1 -8.35 12.03 -14.23
C MET A 1 -8.19 11.54 -15.66
N ASN A 2 -7.03 10.99 -16.01
CA ASN A 2 -6.84 10.38 -17.33
C ASN A 2 -7.73 9.13 -17.40
N GLY A 3 -8.36 8.86 -18.55
CA GLY A 3 -9.30 7.74 -18.74
C GLY A 3 -8.69 6.33 -18.62
N ASP A 4 -7.43 6.22 -18.18
CA ASP A 4 -6.69 4.97 -18.01
C ASP A 4 -6.60 4.51 -16.54
N THR A 5 -7.44 5.04 -15.65
CA THR A 5 -7.42 4.69 -14.22
C THR A 5 -8.63 3.85 -13.85
N PHE A 6 -8.38 2.61 -13.45
CA PHE A 6 -9.39 1.69 -12.92
C PHE A 6 -9.57 1.90 -11.41
N ASP A 7 -8.47 1.94 -10.65
CA ASP A 7 -8.49 2.11 -9.19
C ASP A 7 -7.26 2.91 -8.74
N VAL A 8 -7.48 4.06 -8.08
CA VAL A 8 -6.42 4.96 -7.59
C VAL A 8 -5.72 4.38 -6.37
N THR A 9 -6.45 3.63 -5.54
CA THR A 9 -5.96 3.13 -4.25
C THR A 9 -6.33 1.66 -4.07
N PRO A 10 -5.78 0.76 -4.91
CA PRO A 10 -6.18 -0.65 -5.00
C PRO A 10 -5.78 -1.49 -3.77
N TRP A 11 -5.23 -0.85 -2.76
CA TRP A 11 -4.77 -1.43 -1.51
C TRP A 11 -5.37 -0.75 -0.27
N GLU A 12 -6.11 0.35 -0.44
CA GLU A 12 -6.60 1.16 0.68
C GLU A 12 -8.00 0.81 1.14
N LYS A 13 -8.25 1.14 2.42
CA LYS A 13 -9.59 1.39 2.96
C LYS A 13 -9.75 2.90 3.07
N THR A 14 -10.98 3.40 2.95
CA THR A 14 -11.29 4.84 3.03
C THR A 14 -10.69 5.51 4.28
N ASP A 15 -10.58 4.78 5.38
CA ASP A 15 -10.12 5.30 6.67
C ASP A 15 -8.69 5.87 6.65
N LEU A 16 -7.74 5.21 5.96
CA LEU A 16 -6.35 5.71 5.91
C LEU A 16 -6.25 6.96 5.02
N PHE A 17 -7.02 7.02 3.94
CA PHE A 17 -7.08 8.23 3.12
C PHE A 17 -7.61 9.43 3.91
N LEU A 18 -8.64 9.22 4.73
CA LEU A 18 -9.16 10.25 5.63
C LEU A 18 -8.14 10.64 6.70
N ALA A 19 -7.42 9.69 7.29
CA ALA A 19 -6.37 9.98 8.26
C ALA A 19 -5.21 10.79 7.65
N LEU A 20 -4.84 10.52 6.39
CA LEU A 20 -3.83 11.30 5.66
C LEU A 20 -4.31 12.73 5.39
N ILE A 21 -5.58 12.91 5.00
CA ILE A 21 -6.17 14.24 4.83
C ILE A 21 -6.19 14.97 6.17
N GLU A 22 -6.68 14.34 7.23
CA GLU A 22 -6.79 14.94 8.55
C GLU A 22 -5.43 15.41 9.06
N GLY A 23 -4.40 14.56 8.98
CA GLY A 23 -3.04 14.93 9.38
C GLY A 23 -2.49 16.11 8.58
N ASN A 24 -2.79 16.18 7.28
CA ASN A 24 -2.35 17.29 6.44
C ASN A 24 -3.08 18.60 6.77
N CYS A 25 -4.39 18.53 7.06
CA CYS A 25 -5.20 19.67 7.50
C CYS A 25 -4.75 20.20 8.86
N GLN A 26 -4.39 19.33 9.81
CA GLN A 26 -3.88 19.73 11.13
C GLN A 26 -2.54 20.45 11.03
N GLN A 27 -1.66 20.00 10.12
CA GLN A 27 -0.35 20.60 9.92
C GLN A 27 -0.39 21.89 9.07
N ASN A 28 -1.38 22.03 8.18
CA ASN A 28 -1.47 23.14 7.23
C ASN A 28 -2.92 23.66 7.14
N PRO A 29 -3.43 24.34 8.20
CA PRO A 29 -4.83 24.76 8.30
C PRO A 29 -5.25 25.80 7.25
N GLU A 30 -4.30 26.48 6.62
CA GLU A 30 -4.52 27.46 5.55
C GLU A 30 -4.66 26.86 4.14
N ILE A 31 -4.27 25.59 3.95
CA ILE A 31 -4.35 24.93 2.64
C ILE A 31 -5.77 24.42 2.41
N GLN A 32 -6.30 24.68 1.22
CA GLN A 32 -7.61 24.15 0.83
C GLN A 32 -7.58 22.63 0.75
N ILE A 33 -8.58 21.97 1.33
CA ILE A 33 -8.72 20.51 1.28
C ILE A 33 -8.62 19.93 -0.14
N VAL A 34 -9.10 20.67 -1.16
CA VAL A 34 -9.01 20.25 -2.56
C VAL A 34 -7.55 20.17 -3.03
N ALA A 35 -6.69 21.08 -2.58
CA ALA A 35 -5.26 21.04 -2.91
C ALA A 35 -4.57 19.85 -2.22
N ILE A 36 -4.91 19.57 -0.96
CA ILE A 36 -4.42 18.40 -0.20
C ILE A 36 -4.83 17.11 -0.93
N VAL A 37 -6.12 16.95 -1.22
CA VAL A 37 -6.68 15.79 -1.91
C VAL A 37 -6.04 15.63 -3.29
N HIS A 38 -5.87 16.70 -4.05
CA HIS A 38 -5.21 16.64 -5.35
C HIS A 38 -3.77 16.15 -5.23
N GLY A 39 -2.98 16.69 -4.27
CA GLY A 39 -1.62 16.26 -4.02
C GLY A 39 -1.53 14.78 -3.62
N LEU A 40 -2.42 14.33 -2.73
CA LEU A 40 -2.51 12.93 -2.33
C LEU A 40 -2.86 12.03 -3.52
N VAL A 41 -3.86 12.40 -4.33
CA VAL A 41 -4.22 11.61 -5.53
C VAL A 41 -3.03 11.52 -6.49
N GLN A 42 -2.31 12.61 -6.73
CA GLN A 42 -1.13 12.62 -7.61
C GLN A 42 -0.01 11.70 -7.10
N SER A 43 0.21 11.64 -5.79
CA SER A 43 1.22 10.74 -5.19
C SER A 43 0.83 9.26 -5.27
N LEU A 44 -0.48 8.98 -5.38
CA LEU A 44 -1.03 7.63 -5.52
C LEU A 44 -1.03 7.12 -6.98
N LEU A 45 -1.06 8.03 -7.97
CA LEU A 45 -1.16 7.67 -9.39
C LEU A 45 -0.10 6.67 -9.90
N PRO A 46 1.18 6.65 -9.45
CA PRO A 46 2.15 5.65 -9.92
C PRO A 46 1.76 4.21 -9.55
N ASN A 47 1.07 4.03 -8.42
CA ASN A 47 0.67 2.72 -7.90
C ASN A 47 -0.78 2.35 -8.25
N ARG A 48 -1.49 3.19 -9.01
CA ARG A 48 -2.87 2.93 -9.46
C ARG A 48 -2.97 1.68 -10.34
N LEU A 49 -4.12 1.03 -10.29
CA LEU A 49 -4.52 0.06 -11.31
C LEU A 49 -5.06 0.80 -12.54
N LYS A 50 -4.56 0.41 -13.70
CA LYS A 50 -5.00 0.95 -14.99
C LYS A 50 -6.05 0.09 -15.70
N ALA A 51 -6.18 -1.16 -15.27
CA ALA A 51 -7.09 -2.14 -15.82
C ALA A 51 -7.62 -3.03 -14.68
N PRO A 52 -8.76 -3.71 -14.89
CA PRO A 52 -9.26 -4.71 -13.95
C PRO A 52 -8.21 -5.78 -13.65
N SER A 53 -8.23 -6.31 -12.43
CA SER A 53 -7.39 -7.43 -12.00
C SER A 53 -8.25 -8.44 -11.26
N GLU A 54 -7.88 -9.71 -11.35
CA GLU A 54 -8.40 -10.76 -10.46
C GLU A 54 -8.14 -10.36 -9.00
N VAL A 55 -9.04 -10.76 -8.11
CA VAL A 55 -8.91 -10.62 -6.65
C VAL A 55 -8.59 -11.96 -6.01
N LYS A 56 -7.63 -11.97 -5.09
CA LYS A 56 -7.28 -13.13 -4.27
C LYS A 56 -7.51 -12.81 -2.80
N GLN A 57 -8.02 -13.81 -2.08
CA GLN A 57 -8.00 -13.80 -0.62
C GLN A 57 -6.62 -14.27 -0.16
N VAL A 58 -5.96 -13.44 0.62
CA VAL A 58 -4.79 -13.83 1.37
C VAL A 58 -5.27 -14.38 2.70
N ASP A 59 -5.12 -15.69 2.90
CA ASP A 59 -5.38 -16.36 4.16
C ASP A 59 -4.18 -16.16 5.11
N LEU A 60 -4.46 -15.70 6.31
CA LEU A 60 -3.48 -15.21 7.27
C LEU A 60 -3.29 -16.13 8.47
N GLY A 61 -3.99 -17.27 8.50
CA GLY A 61 -4.12 -18.06 9.72
C GLY A 61 -5.00 -17.37 10.77
N GLU A 62 -5.40 -18.11 11.81
CA GLU A 62 -6.19 -17.59 12.95
C GLU A 62 -7.49 -16.86 12.54
N GLY A 63 -8.07 -17.23 11.40
CA GLY A 63 -9.33 -16.66 10.89
C GLY A 63 -9.22 -15.28 10.23
N ARG A 64 -8.02 -14.70 10.11
CA ARG A 64 -7.81 -13.42 9.45
C ARG A 64 -7.70 -13.62 7.93
N LYS A 65 -8.44 -12.84 7.15
CA LYS A 65 -8.40 -12.84 5.67
C LYS A 65 -8.43 -11.42 5.14
N VAL A 66 -7.60 -11.13 4.14
CA VAL A 66 -7.63 -9.86 3.40
C VAL A 66 -7.75 -10.13 1.92
N THR A 67 -8.51 -9.29 1.22
CA THR A 67 -8.70 -9.41 -0.23
C THR A 67 -7.89 -8.35 -0.92
N HIS A 68 -7.08 -8.75 -1.91
CA HIS A 68 -6.31 -7.83 -2.74
C HIS A 68 -6.37 -8.24 -4.20
N TYR A 69 -6.23 -7.27 -5.10
CA TYR A 69 -5.97 -7.55 -6.50
C TYR A 69 -4.64 -8.27 -6.68
N VAL A 70 -4.60 -9.26 -7.56
CA VAL A 70 -3.36 -9.98 -7.93
C VAL A 70 -2.27 -8.99 -8.36
N GLU A 71 -2.63 -7.96 -9.12
CA GLU A 71 -1.67 -6.95 -9.55
C GLU A 71 -1.15 -6.08 -8.39
N THR A 72 -1.98 -5.83 -7.37
CA THR A 72 -1.52 -5.21 -6.11
C THR A 72 -0.54 -6.12 -5.38
N LEU A 73 -0.81 -7.42 -5.30
CA LEU A 73 0.11 -8.39 -4.67
C LEU A 73 1.46 -8.46 -5.39
N ARG A 74 1.48 -8.39 -6.73
CA ARG A 74 2.71 -8.29 -7.52
C ARG A 74 3.50 -7.01 -7.21
N ARG A 75 2.82 -5.87 -7.08
CA ARG A 75 3.47 -4.60 -6.71
C ARG A 75 4.09 -4.67 -5.33
N ILE A 76 3.41 -5.32 -4.37
CA ILE A 76 3.94 -5.57 -3.02
C ILE A 76 5.20 -6.43 -3.09
N GLN A 77 5.15 -7.57 -3.79
CA GLN A 77 6.32 -8.45 -3.98
C GLN A 77 7.49 -7.71 -4.65
N LYS A 78 7.20 -6.90 -5.68
CA LYS A 78 8.20 -6.07 -6.35
C LYS A 78 8.83 -5.07 -5.38
N ALA A 79 8.03 -4.33 -4.61
CA ALA A 79 8.53 -3.34 -3.66
C ALA A 79 9.37 -3.99 -2.55
N LEU A 80 8.94 -5.14 -2.02
CA LEU A 80 9.73 -5.92 -1.05
C LEU A 80 11.07 -6.37 -1.65
N LYS A 81 11.07 -6.78 -2.93
CA LYS A 81 12.28 -7.19 -3.64
C LYS A 81 13.23 -6.03 -3.89
N ASP A 82 12.70 -4.90 -4.38
CA ASP A 82 13.47 -3.66 -4.62
C ASP A 82 14.12 -3.15 -3.32
N GLN A 83 13.48 -3.39 -2.17
CA GLN A 83 14.01 -3.01 -0.85
C GLN A 83 14.89 -4.09 -0.18
N GLY A 84 15.12 -5.22 -0.84
CA GLY A 84 16.01 -6.29 -0.38
C GLY A 84 15.39 -7.25 0.64
N HIS A 85 14.06 -7.27 0.80
CA HIS A 85 13.35 -8.14 1.72
C HIS A 85 12.85 -9.45 1.08
N TYR A 86 12.77 -9.51 -0.25
CA TYR A 86 12.17 -10.64 -0.96
C TYR A 86 13.01 -11.11 -2.15
N SER A 87 13.25 -12.42 -2.24
CA SER A 87 14.01 -13.04 -3.34
C SER A 87 13.16 -13.93 -4.25
N GLY A 88 11.88 -14.15 -3.91
CA GLY A 88 10.96 -15.00 -4.67
C GLY A 88 10.49 -14.42 -5.99
N GLY A 89 9.55 -15.14 -6.61
CA GLY A 89 8.87 -14.75 -7.85
C GLY A 89 7.84 -13.65 -7.61
N ILE A 90 7.64 -12.79 -8.61
CA ILE A 90 6.58 -11.77 -8.60
C ILE A 90 5.37 -12.38 -9.34
N ASP A 91 4.68 -13.27 -8.68
CA ASP A 91 3.57 -14.07 -9.23
C ASP A 91 2.19 -13.55 -8.81
N GLY A 92 2.12 -12.76 -7.75
CA GLY A 92 0.88 -12.31 -7.12
C GLY A 92 0.32 -13.32 -6.12
N ASP A 93 1.10 -14.32 -5.72
CA ASP A 93 0.77 -15.26 -4.65
C ASP A 93 1.38 -14.84 -3.32
N TYR A 94 0.52 -14.59 -2.34
CA TYR A 94 0.94 -14.15 -1.01
C TYR A 94 1.16 -15.35 -0.08
N GLY A 95 2.14 -16.19 -0.44
CA GLY A 95 2.52 -17.39 0.30
C GLY A 95 3.47 -17.13 1.49
N PRO A 96 4.01 -18.20 2.12
CA PRO A 96 4.92 -18.09 3.26
C PRO A 96 6.14 -17.19 3.01
N GLY A 97 6.73 -17.25 1.82
CA GLY A 97 7.88 -16.40 1.46
C GLY A 97 7.53 -14.91 1.43
N THR A 98 6.38 -14.54 0.85
CA THR A 98 5.91 -13.15 0.81
C THR A 98 5.56 -12.65 2.22
N ARG A 99 4.92 -13.50 3.04
CA ARG A 99 4.64 -13.20 4.45
C ARG A 99 5.90 -12.93 5.26
N ALA A 100 6.92 -13.78 5.12
CA ALA A 100 8.19 -13.61 5.83
C ALA A 100 8.92 -12.32 5.40
N ALA A 101 8.92 -12.01 4.09
CA ALA A 101 9.49 -10.78 3.57
C ALA A 101 8.75 -9.54 4.11
N MET A 102 7.41 -9.61 4.19
CA MET A 102 6.62 -8.52 4.75
C MET A 102 6.93 -8.30 6.24
N ALA A 103 7.00 -9.37 7.03
CA ALA A 103 7.36 -9.27 8.45
C ALA A 103 8.76 -8.65 8.64
N ALA A 104 9.72 -9.03 7.79
CA ALA A 104 11.06 -8.44 7.79
C ALA A 104 11.06 -6.95 7.42
N PHE A 105 10.25 -6.55 6.44
CA PHE A 105 10.03 -5.14 6.10
C PHE A 105 9.41 -4.37 7.27
N GLN A 106 8.36 -4.91 7.89
CA GLN A 106 7.70 -4.30 9.05
C GLN A 106 8.69 -4.09 10.20
N THR A 107 9.49 -5.10 10.55
CA THR A 107 10.55 -4.94 11.57
C THR A 107 11.51 -3.80 11.22
N LYS A 108 11.98 -3.73 9.97
CA LYS A 108 12.87 -2.65 9.52
C LYS A 108 12.19 -1.28 9.54
N ALA A 109 10.88 -1.24 9.29
CA ALA A 109 10.06 -0.04 9.29
C ALA A 109 9.60 0.39 10.70
N GLY A 110 9.92 -0.38 11.75
CA GLY A 110 9.47 -0.11 13.12
C GLY A 110 7.98 -0.40 13.36
N LEU A 111 7.39 -1.29 12.55
CA LEU A 111 6.00 -1.74 12.63
C LEU A 111 5.92 -3.13 13.27
N ASP A 112 4.74 -3.49 13.77
CA ASP A 112 4.48 -4.84 14.24
C ASP A 112 4.68 -5.85 13.09
N PRO A 113 5.52 -6.89 13.26
CA PRO A 113 5.88 -7.82 12.19
C PRO A 113 4.79 -8.89 11.97
N THR A 114 3.58 -8.43 11.64
CA THR A 114 2.41 -9.29 11.41
C THR A 114 2.54 -10.17 10.16
N GLY A 115 3.43 -9.81 9.23
CA GLY A 115 3.55 -10.43 7.91
C GLY A 115 2.41 -10.08 6.96
N LEU A 116 1.52 -9.18 7.38
CA LEU A 116 0.31 -8.82 6.64
C LEU A 116 0.53 -7.59 5.78
N PRO A 117 -0.11 -7.51 4.61
CA PRO A 117 -0.16 -6.30 3.82
C PRO A 117 -1.19 -5.33 4.42
N ASP A 118 -1.02 -4.94 5.69
CA ASP A 118 -1.92 -3.97 6.34
C ASP A 118 -1.69 -2.55 5.82
N GLN A 119 -2.69 -1.68 6.03
CA GLN A 119 -2.75 -0.34 5.45
C GLN A 119 -1.47 0.48 5.67
N LEU A 120 -1.02 0.59 6.93
CA LEU A 120 0.15 1.39 7.28
C LEU A 120 1.42 0.79 6.68
N THR A 121 1.53 -0.54 6.69
CA THR A 121 2.64 -1.25 6.05
C THR A 121 2.69 -0.96 4.55
N LEU A 122 1.55 -1.03 3.85
CA LEU A 122 1.47 -0.76 2.41
C LEU A 122 1.75 0.69 2.05
N LEU A 123 1.27 1.64 2.86
CA LEU A 123 1.63 3.05 2.70
C LEU A 123 3.15 3.23 2.76
N ARG A 124 3.80 2.66 3.78
CA ARG A 124 5.25 2.81 3.96
C ARG A 124 6.05 2.10 2.87
N LEU A 125 5.58 0.94 2.42
CA LEU A 125 6.23 0.11 1.41
C LEU A 125 6.11 0.72 0.00
N LEU A 126 4.91 1.18 -0.37
CA LEU A 126 4.58 1.63 -1.73
C LEU A 126 4.77 3.14 -1.93
N HIS A 127 4.81 3.92 -0.84
CA HIS A 127 5.02 5.36 -0.85
C HIS A 127 6.16 5.77 0.11
N PRO A 128 7.41 5.35 -0.16
CA PRO A 128 8.54 5.60 0.74
C PRO A 128 8.86 7.09 0.95
N SER A 129 8.43 7.96 0.02
CA SER A 129 8.59 9.42 0.06
C SER A 129 7.34 10.18 0.55
N GLY A 130 6.35 9.50 1.14
CA GLY A 130 5.16 10.14 1.74
C GLY A 130 5.49 11.00 2.98
N PRO A 131 4.53 11.79 3.52
CA PRO A 131 4.74 12.98 4.37
C PRO A 131 5.16 12.68 5.83
N GLY A 132 6.06 11.72 6.02
CA GLY A 132 6.71 11.38 7.28
C GLY A 132 8.06 10.67 7.09
N GLY A 133 8.54 10.50 5.86
CA GLY A 133 9.94 10.16 5.60
C GLY A 133 10.76 11.45 5.61
N GLY A 134 11.60 11.62 6.63
CA GLY A 134 12.50 12.77 6.75
C GLY A 134 13.45 12.95 5.56
#